data_AF-A0AAE3ZJE6-F1
#
_entry.id   AF-A0AAE3ZJE6-F1
#
_cell.length_a   1.000
_cell.length_b   1.000
_cell.length_c   1.000
_cell.angle_alpha   90.00
_cell.angle_beta   90.00
_cell.angle_gamma   90.00
#
_symmetry.space_group_name_H-M   'P 1'
#
loop_
_entity.id
_entity.type
_entity.pdbx_description
1 polymer ?
#
loop_
_entity_poly.entity_id
_entity_poly.type
_entity_poly.pdbx_seq_one_letter_code
_entity_poly.pdbx_strand_id
1 'polypeptide(L)'
;MIEIVSCVVAVCDTCRSYFDEDGEGVQHFATVAGARAHLAEDGPEPKGDGLDYLRDTTTPGWQQLADGRLRCWRCETNRLCTEHGHDWTPWQACWCQGRCTIQLRSCQRCGNRQDRYDPATTTEGGERA
;
A
#
# COMPACT_ATOMS: atom_id res chain seq x y z
N MET A 1 -15.75 11.51 40.40
CA MET A 1 -16.36 10.77 39.28
C MET A 1 -15.20 10.32 38.42
N ILE A 2 -14.95 9.00 38.32
CA ILE A 2 -13.87 8.48 37.47
C ILE A 2 -14.50 8.20 36.12
N GLU A 3 -14.19 9.01 35.11
CA GLU A 3 -14.57 8.71 33.72
C GLU A 3 -13.67 7.58 33.23
N ILE A 4 -14.27 6.45 32.88
CA ILE A 4 -13.59 5.40 32.15
C ILE A 4 -13.52 5.86 30.69
N VAL A 5 -12.39 6.43 30.30
CA VAL A 5 -12.11 6.74 28.90
C VAL A 5 -11.71 5.44 28.21
N SER A 6 -12.59 4.86 27.41
CA SER A 6 -12.22 3.75 26.53
C SER A 6 -11.31 4.29 25.42
N CYS A 7 -10.07 3.79 25.36
CA CYS A 7 -9.13 4.07 24.28
C CYS A 7 -9.31 3.01 23.17
N VAL A 8 -10.07 3.34 22.13
CA VAL A 8 -10.25 2.49 20.96
C VAL A 8 -9.24 2.90 19.89
N VAL A 9 -8.58 1.93 19.26
CA VAL A 9 -7.69 2.15 18.12
C VAL A 9 -8.15 1.33 16.93
N ALA A 10 -8.03 1.89 15.73
CA ALA A 10 -8.30 1.18 14.49
C ALA A 10 -7.04 0.41 14.04
N VAL A 11 -7.22 -0.87 13.68
CA VAL A 11 -6.11 -1.78 13.38
C VAL A 11 -6.42 -2.55 12.10
N CYS A 12 -5.44 -2.65 11.20
CA CYS A 12 -5.56 -3.42 9.99
C CYS A 12 -5.60 -4.92 10.33
N ASP A 13 -6.61 -5.64 9.83
CA ASP A 13 -6.74 -7.08 10.06
C ASP A 13 -5.60 -7.88 9.41
N THR A 14 -4.99 -7.35 8.35
CA THR A 14 -3.95 -8.04 7.57
C THR A 14 -2.55 -7.78 8.11
N CYS A 15 -2.13 -6.51 8.21
CA CYS A 15 -0.75 -6.15 8.60
C CYS A 15 -0.63 -5.63 10.03
N ARG A 16 -1.73 -5.53 10.78
CA ARG A 16 -1.77 -5.06 12.17
C ARG A 16 -1.26 -3.63 12.39
N SER A 17 -1.05 -2.85 11.32
CA SER A 17 -0.73 -1.43 11.43
C SER A 17 -1.88 -0.67 12.08
N TYR A 18 -1.56 0.39 12.79
CA TYR A 18 -2.57 1.26 13.40
C TYR A 18 -2.99 2.37 12.44
N PHE A 19 -4.19 2.90 12.63
CA PHE A 19 -4.62 4.10 11.89
C PHE A 19 -3.74 5.31 12.27
N ASP A 20 -3.31 6.04 11.23
CA ASP A 20 -2.43 7.20 11.29
C ASP A 20 -1.03 7.00 11.93
N GLU A 21 -0.61 5.73 12.07
CA GLU A 21 0.73 5.39 12.61
C GLU A 21 1.89 6.05 11.84
N ASP A 22 1.74 6.19 10.52
CA ASP A 22 2.74 6.79 9.63
C ASP A 22 2.61 8.34 9.53
N GLY A 23 1.57 8.93 10.12
CA GLY A 23 1.25 10.36 10.07
C GLY A 23 1.61 11.08 11.38
N GLU A 24 0.60 11.54 12.12
CA GLU A 24 0.79 12.21 13.42
C GLU A 24 0.92 11.22 14.60
N GLY A 25 0.76 9.92 14.33
CA GLY A 25 0.87 8.82 15.29
C GLY A 25 -0.46 8.09 15.47
N VAL A 26 -0.48 7.08 16.36
CA VAL A 26 -1.67 6.25 16.56
C VAL A 26 -2.84 7.07 17.07
N GLN A 27 -3.89 7.18 16.25
CA GLN A 27 -5.10 7.88 16.65
C GLN A 27 -5.96 7.04 17.59
N HIS A 28 -6.45 7.68 18.65
CA HIS A 28 -7.30 7.06 19.67
C HIS A 28 -8.70 7.66 19.63
N PHE A 29 -9.71 6.80 19.73
CA PHE A 29 -11.11 7.15 19.70
C PHE A 29 -11.77 6.82 21.04
N ALA A 30 -12.74 7.64 21.44
CA ALA A 30 -13.51 7.39 22.66
C ALA A 30 -14.40 6.14 22.55
N THR A 31 -14.91 5.82 21.34
CA THR A 31 -15.82 4.69 21.12
C THR A 31 -15.57 4.00 19.78
N VAL A 32 -15.99 2.73 19.66
CA VAL A 32 -15.95 2.00 18.38
C VAL A 32 -16.83 2.67 17.32
N ALA A 33 -17.98 3.21 17.71
CA ALA A 33 -18.87 3.93 16.80
C ALA A 33 -18.21 5.20 16.24
N GLY A 34 -17.52 5.97 17.11
CA GLY A 34 -16.76 7.15 16.70
C GLY A 34 -15.60 6.80 15.75
N ALA A 35 -14.86 5.72 16.04
CA ALA A 35 -13.82 5.23 15.14
C ALA A 35 -14.38 4.85 13.77
N ARG A 36 -15.52 4.16 13.72
CA ARG A 36 -16.17 3.76 12.45
C ARG A 36 -16.68 4.96 11.64
N ALA A 37 -17.28 5.95 12.31
CA ALA A 37 -17.76 7.16 11.65
C ALA A 37 -16.59 7.92 11.01
N HIS A 38 -15.50 8.12 11.76
CA HIS A 38 -14.30 8.80 11.26
C HIS A 38 -13.71 8.10 10.03
N LEU A 39 -13.55 6.78 10.10
CA LEU A 39 -13.03 5.98 8.98
C LEU A 39 -13.95 5.94 7.76
N ALA A 40 -15.26 6.17 7.94
CA ALA A 40 -16.21 6.27 6.84
C ALA A 40 -16.18 7.66 6.18
N GLU A 41 -15.90 8.72 6.95
CA GLU A 41 -15.75 10.10 6.46
C GLU A 41 -14.42 10.32 5.74
N ASP A 42 -13.32 9.76 6.29
CA ASP A 42 -11.98 9.78 5.67
C ASP A 42 -11.75 8.60 4.71
N GLY A 43 -12.72 7.69 4.64
CA GLY A 43 -12.76 6.61 3.67
C GLY A 43 -12.96 7.18 2.28
N PRO A 44 -12.36 6.58 1.24
CA PRO A 44 -12.65 7.01 -0.11
C PRO A 44 -14.07 6.59 -0.43
N GLU A 45 -14.90 7.56 -0.83
CA GLU A 45 -16.15 7.21 -1.52
C GLU A 45 -15.79 6.27 -2.69
N PRO A 46 -16.49 5.15 -2.86
CA PRO A 46 -16.29 4.27 -4.01
C PRO A 46 -16.79 4.98 -5.27
N LYS A 47 -15.95 5.83 -5.85
CA LYS A 47 -16.18 6.43 -7.15
C LYS A 47 -15.69 5.45 -8.22
N GLY A 48 -16.61 4.65 -8.72
CA GLY A 48 -16.40 3.82 -9.90
C GLY A 48 -16.09 2.35 -9.64
N ASP A 49 -16.01 1.62 -10.74
CA ASP A 49 -15.79 0.18 -10.91
C ASP A 49 -14.37 -0.26 -10.53
N GLY A 50 -13.95 0.02 -9.29
CA GLY A 50 -12.78 -0.56 -8.61
C GLY A 50 -11.38 -0.28 -9.20
N LEU A 51 -11.30 0.15 -10.46
CA LEU A 51 -10.06 0.35 -11.22
C LEU A 51 -9.66 1.82 -11.32
N ASP A 52 -10.62 2.75 -11.35
CA ASP A 52 -10.35 4.20 -11.35
C ASP A 52 -9.82 4.70 -10.00
N TYR A 53 -10.19 4.03 -8.90
CA TYR A 53 -9.65 4.26 -7.55
C TYR A 53 -8.13 4.07 -7.45
N LEU A 54 -7.53 3.34 -8.38
CA LEU A 54 -6.09 3.03 -8.37
C LEU A 54 -5.26 4.07 -9.13
N ARG A 55 -5.89 5.04 -9.82
CA ARG A 55 -5.21 6.06 -10.63
C ARG A 55 -5.13 7.43 -9.99
N ASP A 56 -6.05 7.77 -9.08
CA ASP A 56 -6.06 9.06 -8.40
C ASP A 56 -5.39 8.93 -7.03
N THR A 57 -4.14 9.37 -6.96
CA THR A 57 -3.18 9.13 -5.87
C THR A 57 -3.40 10.00 -4.62
N THR A 58 -4.62 10.47 -4.35
CA THR A 58 -4.98 11.06 -3.07
C THR A 58 -5.38 9.95 -2.11
N THR A 59 -4.36 9.32 -1.52
CA THR A 59 -4.40 8.35 -0.42
C THR A 59 -5.69 7.52 -0.36
N PRO A 60 -5.74 6.34 -0.99
CA PRO A 60 -6.78 5.37 -0.71
C PRO A 60 -7.02 5.27 0.80
N GLY A 61 -8.18 5.70 1.30
CA GLY A 61 -8.46 5.62 2.74
C GLY A 61 -8.64 4.18 3.23
N TRP A 62 -8.72 4.00 4.54
CA TRP A 62 -8.97 2.70 5.16
C TRP A 62 -10.31 2.11 4.70
N GLN A 63 -10.35 0.79 4.52
CA GLN A 63 -11.55 0.07 4.10
C GLN A 63 -12.21 -0.63 5.27
N GLN A 64 -13.53 -0.47 5.38
CA GLN A 64 -14.35 -1.28 6.26
C GLN A 64 -14.97 -2.43 5.46
N LEU A 65 -14.71 -3.67 5.90
CA LEU A 65 -15.27 -4.87 5.29
C LEU A 65 -16.69 -5.14 5.79
N ALA A 66 -17.46 -5.93 5.05
CA ALA A 66 -18.85 -6.26 5.38
C ALA A 66 -19.02 -6.95 6.75
N ASP A 67 -17.98 -7.65 7.22
CA ASP A 67 -17.94 -8.29 8.54
C ASP A 67 -17.46 -7.35 9.67
N GLY A 68 -17.23 -6.07 9.36
CA GLY A 68 -16.81 -5.05 10.30
C GLY A 68 -15.31 -5.01 10.58
N ARG A 69 -14.51 -5.88 9.96
CA ARG A 69 -13.04 -5.78 10.00
C ARG A 69 -12.55 -4.58 9.18
N LEU A 70 -11.35 -4.11 9.52
CA LEU A 70 -10.72 -2.98 8.86
C LEU A 70 -9.50 -3.44 8.07
N ARG A 71 -9.25 -2.82 6.92
CA ARG A 71 -8.05 -3.05 6.12
C ARG A 71 -7.42 -1.72 5.73
N CYS A 72 -6.13 -1.56 6.00
CA CYS A 72 -5.39 -0.38 5.56
C CYS A 72 -5.28 -0.36 4.04
N TRP A 73 -5.08 0.84 3.51
CA TRP A 73 -4.98 1.08 2.07
C TRP A 73 -3.96 0.17 1.39
N ARG A 74 -2.77 0.01 1.98
CA ARG A 74 -1.68 -0.78 1.39
C ARG A 74 -2.08 -2.25 1.25
N CYS A 75 -2.77 -2.79 2.24
CA CYS A 75 -3.26 -4.18 2.20
C CYS A 75 -4.39 -4.34 1.19
N GLU A 76 -5.29 -3.36 1.08
CA GLU A 76 -6.36 -3.44 0.08
C GLU A 76 -5.82 -3.30 -1.35
N THR A 77 -4.95 -2.32 -1.60
CA THR A 77 -4.31 -2.15 -2.92
C THR A 77 -3.54 -3.40 -3.32
N ASN A 78 -2.84 -4.05 -2.38
CA ASN A 78 -2.17 -5.33 -2.65
C ASN A 78 -3.15 -6.45 -3.00
N ARG A 79 -4.28 -6.57 -2.30
CA ARG A 79 -5.33 -7.55 -2.63
C ARG A 79 -5.88 -7.30 -4.03
N LEU A 80 -6.24 -6.06 -4.34
CA LEU A 80 -6.77 -5.68 -5.66
C LEU A 80 -5.77 -5.95 -6.78
N CYS A 81 -4.48 -5.66 -6.59
CA CYS A 81 -3.46 -5.98 -7.58
C CYS A 81 -3.24 -7.49 -7.73
N THR A 82 -3.43 -8.27 -6.66
CA THR A 82 -3.37 -9.74 -6.73
C THR A 82 -4.56 -10.30 -7.53
N GLU A 83 -5.74 -9.71 -7.37
CA GLU A 83 -6.97 -10.15 -8.04
C GLU A 83 -7.06 -9.71 -9.50
N HIS A 84 -6.72 -8.46 -9.80
CA HIS A 84 -6.92 -7.84 -11.12
C HIS A 84 -5.63 -7.69 -11.93
N GLY A 85 -4.52 -8.16 -11.37
CA GLY A 85 -3.20 -7.99 -11.95
C GLY A 85 -2.54 -6.68 -11.55
N HIS A 86 -1.21 -6.70 -11.64
CA HIS A 86 -0.36 -5.58 -11.30
C HIS A 86 -0.14 -4.65 -12.50
N ASP A 87 -0.18 -3.35 -12.22
CA ASP A 87 0.21 -2.29 -13.16
C ASP A 87 1.72 -2.05 -13.06
N TRP A 88 2.49 -2.94 -13.70
CA TRP A 88 3.94 -2.94 -13.64
C TRP A 88 4.54 -1.84 -14.52
N THR A 89 5.50 -1.08 -13.98
CA THR A 89 6.40 -0.28 -14.81
C THR A 89 7.17 -1.19 -15.79
N PRO A 90 7.70 -0.63 -16.90
CA PRO A 90 8.70 -1.33 -17.70
C PRO A 90 9.88 -1.79 -16.82
N TRP A 91 10.54 -2.86 -17.27
CA TRP A 91 11.79 -3.31 -16.66
C TRP A 91 12.86 -2.24 -16.82
N GLN A 92 13.51 -1.88 -15.71
CA GLN A 92 14.61 -0.92 -15.67
C GLN A 92 15.87 -1.65 -15.20
N ALA A 93 17.03 -1.24 -15.70
CA ALA A 93 18.29 -1.73 -15.17
C ALA A 93 18.42 -1.38 -13.67
N CYS A 94 19.14 -2.21 -12.91
CA CYS A 94 19.53 -1.90 -11.54
C CYS A 94 20.05 -0.45 -11.41
N TRP A 95 19.90 0.14 -10.23
CA TRP A 95 20.55 1.41 -9.89
C TRP A 95 22.08 1.35 -9.88
N CYS A 96 22.65 0.17 -10.03
CA CYS A 96 24.08 -0.03 -10.27
C CYS A 96 24.52 0.33 -11.70
N GLN A 97 23.77 1.21 -12.38
CA GLN A 97 24.06 1.70 -13.74
C GLN A 97 24.22 0.56 -14.77
N GLY A 98 23.44 -0.51 -14.64
CA GLY A 98 23.54 -1.69 -15.52
C GLY A 98 24.75 -2.57 -15.27
N ARG A 99 25.53 -2.35 -14.19
CA ARG A 99 26.69 -3.19 -13.85
C ARG A 99 26.34 -4.53 -13.20
N CYS A 100 25.05 -4.79 -12.96
CA CYS A 100 24.59 -6.12 -12.58
C CYS A 100 23.49 -6.57 -13.55
N THR A 101 23.40 -7.87 -13.69
CA THR A 101 22.46 -8.59 -14.55
C THR A 101 21.04 -8.58 -13.99
N ILE A 102 20.66 -7.62 -13.13
CA ILE A 102 19.34 -7.58 -12.52
C ILE A 102 18.56 -6.40 -13.08
N GLN A 103 17.36 -6.69 -13.58
CA GLN A 103 16.36 -5.69 -13.90
C GLN A 103 15.31 -5.66 -12.81
N LEU A 104 14.78 -4.47 -12.55
CA LEU A 104 13.76 -4.20 -11.55
C LEU A 104 12.55 -3.57 -12.22
N ARG A 105 11.36 -3.87 -11.69
CA ARG A 105 10.14 -3.11 -11.96
C ARG A 105 9.31 -2.99 -10.69
N SER A 106 8.47 -1.98 -10.62
CA SER A 106 7.55 -1.77 -9.52
C SER A 106 6.13 -1.66 -10.02
N CYS A 107 5.17 -2.12 -9.23
CA CYS A 107 3.77 -1.88 -9.50
C CYS A 107 3.45 -0.43 -9.13
N GLN A 108 2.93 0.36 -10.06
CA GLN A 108 2.61 1.78 -9.83
C GLN A 108 1.50 1.99 -8.80
N ARG A 109 0.72 0.94 -8.51
CA ARG A 109 -0.41 0.97 -7.58
C ARG A 109 0.00 0.58 -6.16
N CYS A 110 0.48 -0.66 -5.99
CA CYS A 110 0.77 -1.20 -4.65
C CYS A 110 2.24 -1.08 -4.21
N GLY A 111 3.13 -0.63 -5.09
CA GLY A 111 4.56 -0.51 -4.79
C GLY A 111 5.31 -1.84 -4.68
N ASN A 112 4.66 -3.00 -4.90
CA ASN A 112 5.34 -4.28 -4.99
C ASN A 112 6.45 -4.21 -6.05
N ARG A 113 7.51 -4.98 -5.84
CA ARG A 113 8.67 -5.02 -6.72
C ARG A 113 8.88 -6.42 -7.24
N GLN A 114 9.37 -6.50 -8.47
CA GLN A 114 9.90 -7.73 -9.04
C GLN A 114 11.30 -7.45 -9.56
N ASP A 115 12.17 -8.43 -9.37
CA ASP A 115 13.47 -8.51 -9.99
C ASP A 115 13.50 -9.68 -10.99
N ARG A 116 14.35 -9.55 -11.99
CA ARG A 116 14.70 -10.67 -12.87
C ARG A 116 16.16 -10.59 -13.26
N TYR A 117 16.74 -11.76 -13.49
CA TYR A 117 18.04 -11.86 -14.11
C TYR A 117 17.95 -11.65 -15.63
N ASP A 118 18.74 -10.73 -16.16
CA ASP A 118 18.93 -10.46 -17.58
C ASP A 118 20.44 -10.41 -17.92
N PRO A 119 21.02 -11.50 -18.46
CA PRO A 119 22.44 -11.56 -18.79
C PRO A 119 22.84 -10.63 -19.95
N ALA A 120 21.91 -10.11 -20.73
CA ALA A 120 22.21 -9.22 -21.84
C ALA A 120 22.56 -7.78 -21.37
N THR A 121 22.39 -7.48 -20.08
CA THR A 121 22.63 -6.15 -19.52
C THR A 121 24.06 -5.92 -19.01
N THR A 122 24.92 -6.95 -18.94
CA THR A 122 26.35 -6.74 -18.69
C THR A 122 26.96 -6.05 -19.90
N THR A 123 27.20 -4.74 -19.78
CA THR A 123 28.16 -4.08 -20.66
C THR A 123 29.52 -4.72 -20.40
N GLU A 124 30.01 -5.46 -21.39
CA GLU A 124 31.39 -5.94 -21.45
C GLU A 124 32.34 -4.73 -21.50
N GLY A 125 32.55 -4.09 -20.35
CA GLY A 125 33.47 -2.98 -20.15
C GLY A 125 34.73 -3.40 -19.40
N GLY A 126 35.12 -4.67 -19.52
CA GLY A 126 36.42 -5.15 -19.05
C GLY A 126 37.46 -4.97 -20.14
N GLU A 127 37.97 -3.74 -20.30
CA GLU A 127 39.25 -3.54 -20.98
C GLU A 127 40.31 -4.39 -20.28
N ARG A 128 40.86 -5.35 -21.01
CA ARG A 128 42.09 -6.05 -20.65
C ARG A 128 43.21 -5.02 -20.57
N ALA A 129 43.68 -4.73 -19.36
CA ALA A 129 45.02 -4.19 -19.12
C ALA A 129 46.00 -5.34 -18.90
#